data_AF-A0A831UE69-F1
#
_entry.id   AF-A0A831UE69-F1
#
_cell.length_a   1.000
_cell.length_b   1.000
_cell.length_c   1.000
_cell.angle_alpha   90.00
_cell.angle_beta   90.00
_cell.angle_gamma   90.00
#
_symmetry.space_group_name_H-M   'P 1'
#
loop_
_entity.id
_entity.type
_entity.pdbx_description
1 polymer ?
#
loop_
_entity_poly.entity_id
_entity_poly.type
_entity_poly.pdbx_seq_one_letter_code
_entity_poly.pdbx_strand_id
1 'polypeptide(L)' 'QTLSDHLDMSFGEAYGTHIKELRLEARAVFVVDAEGVIRHVEYVPEITHEPDYNAALKALEVVVG' A
#
# COMPACT_ATOMS: atom_id res chain seq x y z
N GLN A 1 10.82 10.94 -9.00
CA GLN A 1 11.86 10.32 -8.13
C GLN A 1 11.52 8.84 -8.03
N THR A 2 12.50 7.97 -7.82
CA THR A 2 12.29 6.52 -7.64
C THR A 2 12.65 6.17 -6.20
N LEU A 3 11.85 5.30 -5.57
CA LEU A 3 12.02 4.86 -4.17
C LEU A 3 12.31 3.35 -4.14
N SER A 4 12.95 2.88 -3.07
CA SER A 4 13.25 1.46 -2.83
C SER A 4 13.34 1.21 -1.33
N ASP A 5 12.63 0.19 -0.83
CA ASP A 5 12.67 -0.22 0.58
C ASP A 5 13.47 -1.53 0.80
N HIS A 6 14.15 -2.05 -0.22
CA HIS A 6 14.78 -3.37 -0.18
C HIS A 6 15.88 -3.53 0.90
N LEU A 7 16.66 -2.48 1.17
CA LEU A 7 17.80 -2.56 2.10
C LEU A 7 17.31 -2.64 3.55
N ASP A 8 16.53 -1.66 3.98
CA ASP A 8 16.14 -1.48 5.38
C ASP A 8 14.79 -2.10 5.73
N MET A 9 13.92 -2.37 4.74
CA MET A 9 12.54 -2.83 4.93
C MET A 9 11.72 -1.92 5.87
N SER A 10 12.09 -0.64 5.94
CA SER A 10 11.56 0.34 6.89
C SER A 10 10.11 0.71 6.62
N PHE A 11 9.73 0.81 5.35
CA PHE A 11 8.34 1.00 4.94
C PHE A 11 7.54 -0.26 5.23
N GLY A 12 8.07 -1.43 4.85
CA GLY A 12 7.42 -2.70 5.10
C GLY A 12 7.09 -2.95 6.57
N GLU A 13 8.02 -2.65 7.48
CA GLU A 13 7.80 -2.77 8.92
C GLU A 13 6.82 -1.71 9.46
N ALA A 14 6.93 -0.45 8.98
CA ALA A 14 6.08 0.64 9.47
C ALA A 14 4.62 0.55 8.98
N TYR A 15 4.40 0.03 7.76
CA TYR A 15 3.10 -0.03 7.09
C TYR A 15 2.53 -1.44 7.00
N GLY A 16 3.19 -2.44 7.60
CA GLY A 16 2.68 -3.81 7.69
C GLY A 16 2.70 -4.58 6.38
N THR A 17 3.52 -4.18 5.40
CA THR A 17 3.69 -4.93 4.15
C THR A 17 4.86 -5.92 4.20
N HIS A 18 5.74 -5.91 5.21
CA HIS A 18 6.91 -6.78 5.22
C HIS A 18 6.55 -8.27 5.41
N ILE A 19 6.79 -9.07 4.36
CA ILE A 19 6.81 -10.54 4.41
C ILE A 19 8.21 -10.98 4.83
N LYS A 20 8.41 -11.20 6.13
CA LYS A 20 9.73 -11.39 6.76
C LYS A 20 10.52 -12.56 6.20
N GLU A 21 9.84 -13.66 5.92
CA GLU A 21 10.45 -14.91 5.43
C GLU A 21 11.00 -14.76 4.01
N LEU A 22 10.43 -13.85 3.22
CA LEU A 22 10.79 -13.62 1.82
C LEU A 22 11.62 -12.35 1.62
N ARG A 23 11.65 -11.45 2.62
CA ARG A 23 12.23 -10.10 2.53
C ARG A 23 11.63 -9.33 1.34
N LEU A 24 10.31 -9.40 1.22
CA LEU A 24 9.51 -8.73 0.20
C LEU A 24 8.40 -7.91 0.86
N GLU A 25 7.86 -6.96 0.12
CA GLU A 25 6.59 -6.33 0.49
C GLU A 25 5.41 -7.12 -0.08
N ALA A 26 4.38 -7.30 0.73
CA ALA A 26 3.08 -7.80 0.32
C ALA A 26 2.43 -6.81 -0.64
N ARG A 27 1.63 -7.33 -1.57
CA ARG A 27 0.83 -6.51 -2.47
C ARG A 27 -0.20 -5.73 -1.65
N ALA A 28 -0.15 -4.41 -1.76
CA ALA A 28 -1.03 -3.51 -1.04
C ALA A 28 -1.31 -2.23 -1.85
N VAL A 29 -2.42 -1.58 -1.56
CA VAL A 29 -2.79 -0.28 -2.15
C VAL A 29 -3.11 0.70 -1.03
N PHE A 30 -2.52 1.89 -1.12
CA PHE A 30 -2.76 3.00 -0.19
C PHE A 30 -3.25 4.20 -0.98
N VAL A 31 -4.32 4.85 -0.52
CA VAL A 31 -4.72 6.19 -0.97
C VAL A 31 -4.38 7.17 0.13
N VAL A 32 -3.55 8.16 -0.19
CA VAL A 32 -3.08 9.19 0.74
C VAL A 32 -3.49 10.55 0.21
N ASP A 33 -4.07 11.40 1.06
CA ASP A 33 -4.48 12.75 0.67
C ASP A 33 -3.33 13.77 0.75
N ALA A 34 -3.64 15.04 0.44
CA ALA A 34 -2.65 16.12 0.42
C ALA A 34 -2.12 16.47 1.83
N GLU A 35 -2.89 16.17 2.88
CA GLU A 35 -2.52 16.34 4.28
C GLU A 35 -1.67 15.16 4.81
N GLY A 36 -1.44 14.13 3.99
CA GLY A 36 -0.66 12.94 4.35
C GLY A 36 -1.46 11.91 5.15
N VAL A 37 -2.79 11.97 5.14
CA VAL A 37 -3.67 11.03 5.81
C VAL A 37 -3.99 9.86 4.88
N ILE A 38 -3.85 8.64 5.39
CA ILE A 38 -4.28 7.42 4.68
C ILE A 38 -5.81 7.38 4.70
N ARG A 39 -6.42 7.47 3.52
CA ARG A 39 -7.88 7.45 3.31
C ARG A 39 -8.40 6.08 2.93
N HIS A 40 -7.54 5.23 2.39
CA HIS A 40 -7.83 3.84 2.10
C HIS A 40 -6.55 3.02 2.20
N VAL A 41 -6.69 1.81 2.71
CA VAL A 41 -5.65 0.78 2.70
C VAL A 41 -6.28 -0.56 2.36
N GLU A 42 -5.64 -1.28 1.45
CA GLU A 42 -5.95 -2.66 1.13
C GLU A 42 -4.65 -3.48 1.22
N TYR A 43 -4.65 -4.50 2.07
CA TYR A 43 -3.61 -5.52 2.11
C TYR A 43 -4.15 -6.76 1.40
N VAL A 44 -3.51 -7.17 0.31
CA VAL A 44 -3.96 -8.34 -0.45
C VAL A 44 -3.47 -9.60 0.25
N PRO A 45 -4.36 -10.53 0.68
CA PRO A 45 -3.96 -11.71 1.46
C PRO A 45 -2.98 -12.65 0.74
N GLU A 46 -3.00 -12.66 -0.60
CA GLU A 46 -2.13 -13.50 -1.41
C GLU A 46 -1.58 -12.70 -2.59
N ILE A 47 -0.26 -12.75 -2.79
CA ILE A 47 0.45 -11.89 -3.76
C ILE A 47 0.07 -12.15 -5.23
N THR A 48 -0.55 -13.29 -5.52
CA THR A 48 -1.04 -13.70 -6.85
C THR A 48 -2.34 -12.99 -7.22
N HIS A 49 -3.14 -12.57 -6.24
CA HIS A 49 -4.37 -11.82 -6.47
C HIS A 49 -4.08 -10.34 -6.72
N GLU A 50 -4.91 -9.71 -7.53
CA GLU A 50 -4.90 -8.26 -7.71
C GLU A 50 -5.70 -7.59 -6.59
N PRO A 51 -5.35 -6.34 -6.21
CA PRO A 51 -6.17 -5.55 -5.31
C PRO A 51 -7.51 -5.17 -5.95
N ASP A 52 -8.48 -4.76 -5.14
CA ASP A 52 -9.71 -4.14 -5.61
C ASP A 52 -9.46 -2.69 -6.04
N TYR A 53 -9.01 -2.52 -7.28
CA TYR A 53 -8.79 -1.20 -7.87
C TYR A 53 -10.03 -0.31 -7.84
N ASN A 54 -11.24 -0.87 -7.92
CA ASN A 54 -12.47 -0.08 -7.88
C ASN A 54 -12.70 0.49 -6.48
N ALA A 55 -12.38 -0.26 -5.42
CA ALA A 55 -12.45 0.24 -4.06
C ALA A 55 -11.45 1.40 -3.83
N ALA A 56 -10.21 1.24 -4.31
CA ALA A 56 -9.20 2.29 -4.22
C ALA A 56 -9.59 3.57 -4.99
N LEU A 57 -10.10 3.42 -6.22
CA LEU A 57 -10.55 4.57 -7.03
C LEU A 57 -11.76 5.29 -6.42
N LYS A 58 -12.73 4.56 -5.86
CA LYS A 58 -13.84 5.18 -5.13
C LYS A 58 -13.38 5.96 -3.92
N ALA A 59 -12.41 5.42 -3.16
CA ALA A 59 -11.82 6.14 -2.04
C ALA A 59 -11.10 7.41 -2.51
N LEU A 60 -10.40 7.35 -3.63
CA LEU A 60 -9.77 8.53 -4.24
C LEU A 60 -10.81 9.59 -4.63
N GLU A 61 -11.91 9.22 -5.28
CA GLU A 61 -12.98 10.15 -5.67
C GLU A 61 -13.54 10.96 -4.49
N VAL A 62 -13.71 10.33 -3.33
CA VAL A 62 -14.16 11.00 -2.09
C VAL A 62 -13.13 12.01 -1.56
N VAL A 63 -11.85 11.82 -1.88
CA VAL A 63 -10.74 12.66 -1.40
C VAL A 63 -10.53 13.87 -2.30
N VAL A 64 -10.72 13.73 -3.62
CA VAL A 64 -10.54 14.82 -4.59
C VAL A 64 -11.81 15.65 -4.85
N GLY A 65 -12.99 15.11 -4.50
CA GLY A 65 -14.28 15.81 -4.63
C GLY A 65 -14.60 16.68 -3.43
#